data_AF-A0A2P8WLN2-F1
#
_entry.id   AF-A0A2P8WLN2-F1
#
_cell.length_a   1.000
_cell.length_b   1.000
_cell.length_c   1.000
_cell.angle_alpha   90.00
_cell.angle_beta   90.00
_cell.angle_gamma   90.00
#
_symmetry.space_group_name_H-M   'P 1'
#
loop_
_entity.id
_entity.type
_entity.pdbx_description
1 polymer ?
#
loop_
_entity_poly.entity_id
_entity_poly.type
_entity_poly.pdbx_seq_one_letter_code
_entity_poly.pdbx_strand_id
1 'polypeptide(L)'
;MENLIEKCSLKLKAGWLSANDHVTEARLKLLNNRLLAKETALAFDIAPKQIRIYWPYYYPWPLTRKWLFPLLSEFRRSFWVGFKSMPVFENAIYFEVEVGGEIYPVAVDASDWLEINEQCASQVKVYFKMQYSSKGYSANNVVPGGFIPNYSNIYLHIEKVRQLRGKQKFLYDAYGRFGGRFSKTIRERAVGILSSQAKFPYHGGIRRVSYKNSLFETARSKVCIDLPGVGPLCFRLIDYLAVGACVVAYPHHAQLPVPLTAGKEIIYCQEDMSDLVDLCEYYIHHDEEREKIALAARNYFDSHLARPKLSSYYINTILSFIHS
;
A
#
# COMPACT_ATOMS: atom_id res chain seq x y z
N MET A 1 -24.96 -13.18 22.12
CA MET A 1 -25.51 -11.96 21.48
C MET A 1 -24.43 -11.07 20.87
N GLU A 2 -23.32 -10.80 21.57
CA GLU A 2 -22.21 -9.95 21.09
C GLU A 2 -21.61 -10.40 19.74
N ASN A 3 -21.41 -11.70 19.54
CA ASN A 3 -20.88 -12.27 18.28
C ASN A 3 -21.80 -12.00 17.07
N LEU A 4 -23.12 -11.92 17.28
CA LEU A 4 -24.08 -11.64 16.18
C LEU A 4 -24.05 -10.17 15.79
N ILE A 5 -23.98 -9.26 16.76
CA ILE A 5 -23.91 -7.81 16.53
C ILE A 5 -22.60 -7.47 15.79
N GLU A 6 -21.48 -8.04 16.21
CA GLU A 6 -20.18 -7.83 15.55
C GLU A 6 -20.19 -8.36 14.11
N LYS A 7 -20.71 -9.57 13.88
CA LYS A 7 -20.86 -10.14 12.53
C LYS A 7 -21.76 -9.29 11.63
N CYS A 8 -22.89 -8.81 12.15
CA CYS A 8 -23.78 -7.92 11.40
C CYS A 8 -23.12 -6.58 11.07
N SER A 9 -22.40 -5.99 12.02
CA SER A 9 -21.63 -4.75 11.83
C SER A 9 -20.55 -4.91 10.75
N LEU A 10 -19.80 -6.00 10.77
CA LEU A 10 -18.79 -6.31 9.76
C LEU A 10 -19.41 -6.49 8.36
N LYS A 11 -20.53 -7.20 8.25
CA LYS A 11 -21.25 -7.38 6.98
C LYS A 11 -21.76 -6.05 6.42
N LEU A 12 -22.39 -5.21 7.25
CA LEU A 12 -22.86 -3.88 6.83
C LEU A 12 -21.69 -3.01 6.35
N LYS A 13 -20.58 -3.02 7.09
CA LYS A 13 -19.37 -2.28 6.71
C LYS A 13 -18.77 -2.78 5.39
N ALA A 14 -18.73 -4.09 5.17
CA ALA A 14 -18.28 -4.67 3.92
C ALA A 14 -19.19 -4.32 2.74
N GLY A 15 -20.51 -4.31 2.95
CA GLY A 15 -21.49 -3.87 1.95
C GLY A 15 -21.30 -2.40 1.56
N TRP A 16 -21.14 -1.52 2.55
CA TRP A 16 -20.84 -0.10 2.31
C TRP A 16 -19.52 0.10 1.56
N LEU A 17 -18.47 -0.65 1.92
CA LEU A 17 -17.19 -0.60 1.21
C LEU A 17 -17.34 -0.99 -0.26
N SER A 18 -18.08 -2.07 -0.54
CA SER A 18 -18.35 -2.49 -1.92
C SER A 18 -19.11 -1.43 -2.71
N ALA A 19 -20.10 -0.78 -2.12
CA ALA A 19 -20.82 0.32 -2.77
C ALA A 19 -19.89 1.52 -3.05
N ASN A 20 -19.07 1.91 -2.08
CA ASN A 20 -18.08 2.98 -2.25
C ASN A 20 -17.07 2.65 -3.35
N ASP A 21 -16.61 1.40 -3.42
CA ASP A 21 -15.70 0.92 -4.47
C ASP A 21 -16.33 1.13 -5.87
N HIS A 22 -17.58 0.70 -6.08
CA HIS A 22 -18.27 0.90 -7.35
C HIS A 22 -18.44 2.38 -7.73
N VAL A 23 -18.81 3.22 -6.76
CA VAL A 23 -18.94 4.68 -6.98
C VAL A 23 -17.59 5.29 -7.34
N THR A 24 -16.51 4.89 -6.67
CA THR A 24 -15.18 5.40 -6.96
C THR A 24 -14.69 4.96 -8.33
N GLU A 25 -14.85 3.69 -8.72
CA GLU A 25 -14.45 3.24 -10.06
C GLU A 25 -15.25 3.94 -11.16
N ALA A 26 -16.56 4.17 -10.97
CA ALA A 26 -17.37 4.95 -11.91
C ALA A 26 -16.83 6.38 -12.08
N ARG A 27 -16.46 7.03 -10.97
CA ARG A 27 -15.83 8.37 -11.00
C ARG A 27 -14.47 8.37 -11.67
N LEU A 28 -13.64 7.35 -11.42
CA LEU A 28 -12.31 7.25 -12.03
C LEU A 28 -12.38 7.11 -13.55
N LYS A 29 -13.38 6.37 -14.06
CA LYS A 29 -13.63 6.27 -15.51
C LYS A 29 -13.93 7.63 -16.15
N LEU A 30 -14.65 8.50 -15.45
CA LEU A 30 -14.98 9.84 -15.95
C LEU A 30 -13.79 10.82 -15.92
N LEU A 31 -12.85 10.63 -14.99
CA LEU A 31 -11.73 11.56 -14.78
C LEU A 31 -10.56 11.37 -15.75
N ASN A 32 -10.55 10.31 -16.56
CA ASN A 32 -9.46 9.97 -17.48
C ASN A 32 -8.05 10.09 -16.86
N ASN A 33 -7.88 9.50 -15.66
CA ASN A 33 -6.66 9.62 -14.87
C ASN A 33 -5.45 9.00 -15.60
N ARG A 34 -4.40 9.78 -15.84
CA ARG A 34 -3.22 9.35 -16.63
C ARG A 34 -2.44 8.19 -16.01
N LEU A 35 -2.41 8.07 -14.69
CA LEU A 35 -1.74 6.95 -14.02
C LEU A 35 -2.48 5.63 -14.26
N LEU A 36 -3.81 5.69 -14.35
CA LEU A 36 -4.65 4.54 -14.63
C LEU A 36 -4.79 4.24 -16.12
N ALA A 37 -4.50 5.21 -17.00
CA ALA A 37 -4.50 5.01 -18.44
C ALA A 37 -3.37 4.05 -18.91
N LYS A 38 -2.28 3.91 -18.13
CA LYS A 38 -1.19 2.98 -18.46
C LYS A 38 -1.69 1.54 -18.47
N GLU A 39 -1.36 0.79 -19.51
CA GLU A 39 -1.71 -0.64 -19.59
C GLU A 39 -0.85 -1.49 -18.66
N THR A 40 -1.38 -2.66 -18.29
CA THR A 40 -0.61 -3.71 -17.61
C THR A 40 0.41 -4.27 -18.61
N ALA A 41 1.69 -4.20 -18.27
CA ALA A 41 2.79 -4.66 -19.11
C ALA A 41 3.16 -6.10 -18.75
N LEU A 42 3.21 -6.97 -19.75
CA LEU A 42 3.60 -8.36 -19.59
C LEU A 42 5.05 -8.55 -20.06
N ALA A 43 5.83 -9.31 -19.30
CA ALA A 43 7.25 -9.58 -19.58
C ALA A 43 7.45 -10.73 -20.58
N PHE A 44 6.39 -11.51 -20.83
CA PHE A 44 6.38 -12.65 -21.74
C PHE A 44 5.51 -12.32 -22.96
N ASP A 45 5.80 -12.97 -24.10
CA ASP A 45 4.99 -12.85 -25.33
C ASP A 45 3.66 -13.62 -25.20
N ILE A 46 2.88 -13.25 -24.20
CA ILE A 46 1.56 -13.79 -23.89
C ILE A 46 0.59 -12.63 -23.98
N ALA A 47 -0.37 -12.72 -24.90
CA ALA A 47 -1.39 -11.70 -25.01
C ALA A 47 -2.28 -11.71 -23.75
N PRO A 48 -2.69 -10.54 -23.19
CA PRO A 48 -3.55 -10.49 -22.01
C PRO A 48 -4.83 -11.33 -22.10
N LYS A 49 -5.39 -11.48 -23.30
CA LYS A 49 -6.58 -12.33 -23.57
C LYS A 49 -6.37 -13.83 -23.33
N GLN A 50 -5.11 -14.29 -23.26
CA GLN A 50 -4.75 -15.68 -22.97
C GLN A 50 -4.64 -15.94 -21.46
N ILE A 51 -4.78 -14.91 -20.64
CA ILE A 51 -4.72 -14.99 -19.19
C ILE A 51 -6.13 -14.82 -18.65
N ARG A 52 -6.57 -15.79 -17.85
CA ARG A 52 -7.85 -15.74 -17.14
C ARG A 52 -7.59 -15.84 -15.65
N ILE A 53 -8.26 -14.99 -14.87
CA ILE A 53 -8.12 -14.97 -13.42
C ILE A 53 -9.43 -15.45 -12.81
N TYR A 54 -9.37 -16.45 -11.95
CA TYR A 54 -10.50 -16.89 -11.16
C TYR A 54 -10.34 -16.36 -9.74
N TRP A 55 -11.19 -15.41 -9.38
CA TRP A 55 -11.15 -14.73 -8.08
C TRP A 55 -12.18 -15.34 -7.11
N PRO A 56 -11.93 -15.38 -5.79
CA PRO A 56 -12.90 -15.91 -4.84
C PRO A 56 -14.17 -15.05 -4.76
N TYR A 57 -15.33 -15.70 -4.62
CA TYR A 57 -16.60 -15.01 -4.31
C TYR A 57 -16.58 -14.30 -2.95
N TYR A 58 -15.88 -14.89 -1.99
CA TYR A 58 -15.93 -14.52 -0.57
C TYR A 58 -14.51 -14.36 -0.01
N TYR A 59 -14.33 -13.36 0.83
CA TYR A 59 -13.14 -13.20 1.65
C TYR A 59 -13.40 -13.73 3.05
N PRO A 60 -12.54 -14.63 3.58
CA PRO A 60 -12.63 -15.14 4.96
C PRO A 60 -12.93 -14.04 5.98
N TRP A 61 -12.20 -12.94 5.84
CA TRP A 61 -12.49 -11.67 6.50
C TRP A 61 -13.02 -10.64 5.48
N PRO A 62 -14.30 -10.22 5.57
CA PRO A 62 -14.91 -9.34 4.56
C PRO A 62 -14.20 -8.01 4.32
N LEU A 63 -13.45 -7.52 5.31
CA LEU A 63 -12.70 -6.26 5.19
C LEU A 63 -11.43 -6.39 4.35
N THR A 64 -10.91 -7.59 4.08
CA THR A 64 -9.77 -7.81 3.16
C THR A 64 -10.07 -7.27 1.76
N ARG A 65 -11.35 -7.28 1.35
CA ARG A 65 -11.80 -6.66 0.10
C ARG A 65 -11.25 -5.25 -0.06
N LYS A 66 -11.26 -4.46 1.01
CA LYS A 66 -10.81 -3.07 0.99
C LYS A 66 -9.39 -2.93 0.44
N TRP A 67 -8.53 -3.89 0.75
CA TRP A 67 -7.10 -3.84 0.41
C TRP A 67 -6.81 -4.45 -0.95
N LEU A 68 -7.55 -5.50 -1.34
CA LEU A 68 -7.32 -6.20 -2.60
C LEU A 68 -8.20 -5.69 -3.75
N PHE A 69 -9.27 -4.94 -3.46
CA PHE A 69 -10.14 -4.38 -4.49
C PHE A 69 -9.41 -3.52 -5.53
N PRO A 70 -8.44 -2.66 -5.17
CA PRO A 70 -7.63 -1.95 -6.15
C PRO A 70 -6.92 -2.85 -7.17
N LEU A 71 -6.37 -3.97 -6.71
CA LEU A 71 -5.71 -4.96 -7.56
C LEU A 71 -6.74 -5.71 -8.41
N LEU A 72 -7.84 -6.17 -7.80
CA LEU A 72 -8.94 -6.81 -8.52
C LEU A 72 -9.55 -5.91 -9.61
N SER A 73 -9.74 -4.61 -9.33
CA SER A 73 -10.26 -3.66 -10.32
C SER A 73 -9.31 -3.56 -11.51
N GLU A 74 -8.01 -3.51 -11.26
CA GLU A 74 -7.00 -3.48 -12.31
C GLU A 74 -6.95 -4.79 -13.12
N PHE A 75 -7.06 -5.94 -12.44
CA PHE A 75 -7.19 -7.22 -13.11
C PHE A 75 -8.42 -7.28 -14.03
N ARG A 76 -9.57 -6.78 -13.58
CA ARG A 76 -10.80 -6.72 -14.40
C ARG A 76 -10.68 -5.77 -15.59
N ARG A 77 -9.78 -4.79 -15.52
CA ARG A 77 -9.51 -3.87 -16.63
C ARG A 77 -8.59 -4.50 -17.68
N SER A 78 -7.64 -5.32 -17.23
CA SER A 78 -6.57 -5.84 -18.08
C SER A 78 -6.78 -7.28 -18.56
N PHE A 79 -7.57 -8.07 -17.85
CA PHE A 79 -7.74 -9.51 -18.08
C PHE A 79 -9.20 -9.93 -17.94
N TRP A 80 -9.51 -11.13 -18.42
CA TRP A 80 -10.77 -11.77 -18.06
C TRP A 80 -10.71 -12.21 -16.59
N VAL A 81 -11.72 -11.84 -15.82
CA VAL A 81 -11.83 -12.24 -14.41
C VAL A 81 -13.18 -12.91 -14.17
N GLY A 82 -13.14 -14.20 -13.87
CA GLY A 82 -14.27 -14.98 -13.37
C GLY A 82 -14.28 -15.03 -11.85
N PHE A 83 -15.41 -15.41 -11.27
CA PHE A 83 -15.52 -15.64 -9.83
C PHE A 83 -15.92 -17.09 -9.58
N LYS A 84 -15.33 -17.74 -8.56
CA LYS A 84 -15.73 -19.09 -8.13
C LYS A 84 -15.49 -19.31 -6.63
N SER A 85 -15.98 -20.44 -6.11
CA SER A 85 -15.65 -20.88 -4.76
C SER A 85 -14.20 -21.34 -4.70
N MET A 86 -13.49 -20.99 -3.63
CA MET A 86 -12.06 -21.27 -3.44
C MET A 86 -11.80 -21.86 -2.06
N PRO A 87 -10.70 -22.61 -1.88
CA PRO A 87 -10.20 -22.96 -0.56
C PRO A 87 -10.08 -21.73 0.35
N VAL A 88 -10.42 -21.90 1.62
CA VAL A 88 -10.37 -20.84 2.62
C VAL A 88 -9.15 -21.04 3.49
N PHE A 89 -8.29 -20.03 3.53
CA PHE A 89 -7.15 -19.98 4.43
C PHE A 89 -7.27 -18.73 5.31
N GLU A 90 -6.75 -18.84 6.53
CA GLU A 90 -6.67 -17.68 7.40
C GLU A 90 -5.67 -16.66 6.82
N ASN A 91 -6.09 -15.40 6.73
CA ASN A 91 -5.33 -14.23 6.24
C ASN A 91 -4.80 -14.29 4.80
N ALA A 92 -4.86 -15.44 4.13
CA ALA A 92 -4.43 -15.65 2.75
C ALA A 92 -5.64 -15.81 1.82
N ILE A 93 -5.67 -15.00 0.76
CA ILE A 93 -6.70 -15.03 -0.26
C ILE A 93 -6.22 -15.88 -1.42
N TYR A 94 -6.79 -17.07 -1.54
CA TYR A 94 -6.54 -17.99 -2.63
C TYR A 94 -7.29 -17.56 -3.89
N PHE A 95 -6.61 -17.58 -5.03
CA PHE A 95 -7.18 -17.38 -6.35
C PHE A 95 -6.42 -18.24 -7.37
N GLU A 96 -6.93 -18.33 -8.58
CA GLU A 96 -6.23 -19.08 -9.63
C GLU A 96 -6.01 -18.22 -10.87
N VAL A 97 -4.97 -18.54 -11.60
CA VAL A 97 -4.66 -17.95 -12.91
C VAL A 97 -4.55 -19.07 -13.93
N GLU A 98 -5.36 -19.00 -14.98
CA GLU A 98 -5.26 -19.89 -16.12
C GLU A 98 -4.42 -19.23 -17.21
N VAL A 99 -3.40 -19.97 -17.67
CA VAL A 99 -2.48 -19.55 -18.74
C VAL A 99 -2.31 -20.72 -19.69
N GLY A 100 -2.66 -20.54 -20.97
CA GLY A 100 -2.54 -21.60 -21.97
C GLY A 100 -3.44 -22.81 -21.73
N GLY A 101 -4.54 -22.65 -20.99
CA GLY A 101 -5.47 -23.73 -20.62
C GLY A 101 -5.12 -24.45 -19.32
N GLU A 102 -3.93 -24.22 -18.77
CA GLU A 102 -3.50 -24.78 -17.48
C GLU A 102 -3.82 -23.82 -16.34
N ILE A 103 -4.26 -24.36 -15.19
CA ILE A 103 -4.68 -23.60 -14.02
C ILE A 103 -3.59 -23.61 -12.95
N TYR A 104 -3.18 -22.42 -12.50
CA TYR A 104 -2.15 -22.25 -11.49
C TYR A 104 -2.73 -21.64 -10.21
N PRO A 105 -2.57 -22.30 -9.05
CA PRO A 105 -3.04 -21.79 -7.78
C PRO A 105 -2.12 -20.69 -7.23
N VAL A 106 -2.69 -19.60 -6.72
CA VAL A 106 -1.96 -18.43 -6.24
C VAL A 106 -2.60 -17.90 -4.96
N ALA A 107 -1.83 -17.28 -4.08
CA ALA A 107 -2.37 -16.63 -2.90
C ALA A 107 -1.84 -15.21 -2.69
N VAL A 108 -2.67 -14.36 -2.07
CA VAL A 108 -2.26 -13.07 -1.52
C VAL A 108 -2.53 -13.04 -0.01
N ASP A 109 -1.48 -12.99 0.78
CA ASP A 109 -1.55 -12.76 2.22
C ASP A 109 -1.57 -11.26 2.51
N ALA A 110 -2.76 -10.82 2.95
CA ALA A 110 -3.04 -9.42 3.29
C ALA A 110 -2.97 -9.15 4.80
N SER A 111 -2.38 -10.06 5.57
CA SER A 111 -2.13 -9.87 6.99
C SER A 111 -1.14 -8.74 7.24
N ASP A 112 -1.35 -8.02 8.34
CA ASP A 112 -0.38 -7.06 8.85
C ASP A 112 0.82 -7.74 9.57
N TRP A 113 0.72 -9.05 9.84
CA TRP A 113 1.77 -9.83 10.50
C TRP A 113 2.85 -10.29 9.51
N LEU A 114 4.07 -10.54 9.99
CA LEU A 114 5.19 -10.99 9.14
C LEU A 114 5.11 -12.48 8.81
N GLU A 115 4.48 -13.27 9.68
CA GLU A 115 4.25 -14.70 9.53
C GLU A 115 3.38 -14.99 8.32
N ILE A 116 3.62 -16.14 7.68
CA ILE A 116 2.85 -16.62 6.54
C ILE A 116 1.93 -17.76 6.95
N ASN A 117 0.88 -17.98 6.15
CA ASN A 117 0.10 -19.21 6.24
C ASN A 117 0.83 -20.34 5.49
N GLU A 118 1.66 -21.11 6.21
CA GLU A 118 2.48 -22.20 5.64
C GLU A 118 1.66 -23.25 4.90
N GLN A 119 0.47 -23.59 5.41
CA GLN A 119 -0.43 -24.54 4.77
C GLN A 119 -0.87 -24.03 3.38
N CYS A 120 -1.24 -22.76 3.28
CA CYS A 120 -1.61 -22.14 2.01
C CYS A 120 -0.39 -22.02 1.09
N ALA A 121 0.76 -21.58 1.61
CA ALA A 121 2.00 -21.45 0.85
C ALA A 121 2.42 -22.79 0.22
N SER A 122 2.24 -23.92 0.91
CA SER A 122 2.54 -25.25 0.37
C SER A 122 1.63 -25.73 -0.78
N GLN A 123 0.49 -25.06 -1.01
CA GLN A 123 -0.54 -25.47 -1.97
C GLN A 123 -0.63 -24.54 -3.20
N VAL A 124 0.19 -23.49 -3.26
CA VAL A 124 0.15 -22.50 -4.33
C VAL A 124 1.45 -22.46 -5.09
N LYS A 125 1.35 -22.12 -6.38
CA LYS A 125 2.51 -21.87 -7.24
C LYS A 125 3.27 -20.62 -6.82
N VAL A 126 2.54 -19.57 -6.40
CA VAL A 126 3.10 -18.31 -5.89
C VAL A 126 2.28 -17.81 -4.70
N TYR A 127 2.98 -17.37 -3.66
CA TYR A 127 2.41 -16.80 -2.44
C TYR A 127 2.89 -15.36 -2.24
N PHE A 128 2.02 -14.38 -2.51
CA PHE A 128 2.35 -12.97 -2.34
C PHE A 128 2.11 -12.52 -0.90
N LYS A 129 3.16 -12.08 -0.20
CA LYS A 129 3.05 -11.55 1.17
C LYS A 129 3.11 -10.02 1.18
N MET A 130 2.04 -9.34 1.62
CA MET A 130 2.00 -7.86 1.62
C MET A 130 3.03 -7.24 2.59
N GLN A 131 3.17 -7.83 3.79
CA GLN A 131 4.21 -7.48 4.77
C GLN A 131 5.37 -8.45 4.68
N TYR A 132 6.07 -8.48 3.55
CA TYR A 132 7.15 -9.45 3.31
C TYR A 132 8.33 -9.14 4.22
N SER A 133 8.71 -10.09 5.07
CA SER A 133 9.86 -9.97 5.99
C SER A 133 11.14 -9.61 5.25
N SER A 134 11.88 -8.60 5.72
CA SER A 134 13.20 -8.28 5.16
C SER A 134 14.24 -9.41 5.31
N LYS A 135 13.96 -10.39 6.17
CA LYS A 135 14.78 -11.60 6.35
C LYS A 135 14.44 -12.72 5.35
N GLY A 136 13.41 -12.55 4.53
CA GLY A 136 12.90 -13.59 3.64
C GLY A 136 12.15 -14.71 4.37
N TYR A 137 11.88 -15.78 3.63
CA TYR A 137 11.18 -16.98 4.08
C TYR A 137 11.90 -18.22 3.54
N SER A 138 11.72 -19.36 4.21
CA SER A 138 12.28 -20.65 3.76
C SER A 138 11.61 -21.17 2.48
N ALA A 139 10.33 -20.86 2.28
CA ALA A 139 9.57 -21.26 1.10
C ALA A 139 9.89 -20.34 -0.09
N ASN A 140 10.47 -20.93 -1.15
CA ASN A 140 10.92 -20.21 -2.34
C ASN A 140 9.80 -19.58 -3.18
N ASN A 141 8.55 -20.03 -2.98
CA ASN A 141 7.38 -19.48 -3.67
C ASN A 141 6.75 -18.29 -2.93
N VAL A 142 7.30 -17.90 -1.77
CA VAL A 142 6.85 -16.71 -1.04
C VAL A 142 7.61 -15.50 -1.57
N VAL A 143 6.85 -14.54 -2.10
CA VAL A 143 7.38 -13.34 -2.76
C VAL A 143 6.74 -12.07 -2.21
N PRO A 144 7.39 -10.89 -2.34
CA PRO A 144 6.81 -9.67 -1.82
C PRO A 144 5.56 -9.25 -2.61
N GLY A 145 4.38 -9.30 -1.97
CA GLY A 145 3.11 -8.86 -2.58
C GLY A 145 2.95 -7.34 -2.66
N GLY A 146 3.77 -6.61 -1.92
CA GLY A 146 3.67 -5.17 -1.77
C GLY A 146 2.46 -4.69 -1.01
N PHE A 147 2.39 -3.37 -0.88
CA PHE A 147 1.36 -2.72 -0.09
C PHE A 147 0.52 -1.83 -1.01
N ILE A 148 -0.77 -2.15 -1.09
CA ILE A 148 -1.71 -1.49 -2.00
C ILE A 148 -2.23 -0.22 -1.32
N PRO A 149 -2.53 0.88 -2.05
CA PRO A 149 -3.25 2.01 -1.46
C PRO A 149 -4.53 1.54 -0.76
N ASN A 150 -4.81 2.09 0.42
CA ASN A 150 -5.91 1.66 1.30
C ASN A 150 -7.31 1.68 0.63
N TYR A 151 -7.44 2.47 -0.45
CA TYR A 151 -8.65 2.67 -1.25
C TYR A 151 -8.30 3.11 -2.68
N SER A 152 -9.24 2.95 -3.62
CA SER A 152 -9.21 3.62 -4.92
C SER A 152 -9.21 5.15 -4.84
N ASN A 153 -9.64 5.70 -3.71
CA ASN A 153 -9.87 7.13 -3.54
C ASN A 153 -8.62 7.98 -3.74
N ILE A 154 -7.41 7.42 -3.58
CA ILE A 154 -6.18 8.17 -3.86
C ILE A 154 -6.17 8.70 -5.29
N TYR A 155 -6.61 7.90 -6.26
CA TYR A 155 -6.60 8.24 -7.68
C TYR A 155 -7.62 9.34 -8.03
N LEU A 156 -8.63 9.56 -7.20
CA LEU A 156 -9.55 10.70 -7.33
C LEU A 156 -8.89 12.04 -6.97
N HIS A 157 -7.78 12.00 -6.25
CA HIS A 157 -7.15 13.19 -5.66
C HIS A 157 -5.70 13.37 -6.08
N ILE A 158 -5.03 12.31 -6.57
CA ILE A 158 -3.58 12.25 -6.76
C ILE A 158 -3.04 13.39 -7.64
N GLU A 159 -3.71 13.72 -8.75
CA GLU A 159 -3.28 14.83 -9.62
C GLU A 159 -3.37 16.17 -8.90
N LYS A 160 -4.48 16.43 -8.20
CA LYS A 160 -4.70 17.68 -7.46
C LYS A 160 -3.73 17.85 -6.30
N VAL A 161 -3.45 16.78 -5.55
CA VAL A 161 -2.50 16.84 -4.42
C VAL A 161 -1.06 16.97 -4.91
N ARG A 162 -0.69 16.33 -6.03
CA ARG A 162 0.63 16.53 -6.67
C ARG A 162 0.80 17.94 -7.22
N GLN A 163 -0.23 18.51 -7.85
CA GLN A 163 -0.22 19.91 -8.28
C GLN A 163 -0.09 20.86 -7.09
N LEU A 164 -0.81 20.60 -5.99
CA LEU A 164 -0.71 21.38 -4.78
C LEU A 164 0.70 21.33 -4.19
N ARG A 165 1.28 20.13 -4.11
CA ARG A 165 2.64 19.93 -3.62
C ARG A 165 3.68 20.60 -4.52
N GLY A 166 3.52 20.52 -5.85
CA GLY A 166 4.42 21.13 -6.82
C GLY A 166 4.47 22.65 -6.76
N LYS A 167 3.51 23.31 -6.09
CA LYS A 167 3.58 24.75 -5.80
C LYS A 167 4.58 25.09 -4.70
N GLN A 168 5.01 24.10 -3.90
CA GLN A 168 5.93 24.24 -2.77
C GLN A 168 5.53 25.32 -1.75
N LYS A 169 4.23 25.66 -1.69
CA LYS A 169 3.63 26.54 -0.68
C LYS A 169 3.21 25.72 0.52
N PHE A 170 4.21 25.23 1.27
CA PHE A 170 4.00 24.39 2.44
C PHE A 170 3.36 25.18 3.59
N LEU A 171 2.46 24.53 4.32
CA LEU A 171 1.83 25.06 5.54
C LEU A 171 2.42 24.44 6.82
N TYR A 172 3.11 23.31 6.68
CA TYR A 172 3.62 22.53 7.81
C TYR A 172 5.08 22.16 7.55
N ASP A 173 5.93 22.35 8.55
CA ASP A 173 7.33 21.95 8.47
C ASP A 173 7.46 20.43 8.64
N ALA A 174 6.95 19.88 9.74
CA ALA A 174 6.83 18.43 9.93
C ALA A 174 5.37 18.00 10.14
N TYR A 175 4.99 16.85 9.59
CA TYR A 175 3.63 16.32 9.65
C TYR A 175 3.55 14.82 9.92
N GLY A 176 2.67 14.41 10.83
CA GLY A 176 2.39 12.99 11.09
C GLY A 176 1.08 12.78 11.84
N ARG A 177 0.20 11.90 11.33
CA ARG A 177 -1.05 11.56 12.02
C ARG A 177 -1.21 10.07 12.20
N PHE A 178 -1.47 9.68 13.44
CA PHE A 178 -1.49 8.28 13.85
C PHE A 178 -2.78 7.92 14.60
N GLY A 179 -3.21 6.67 14.46
CA GLY A 179 -4.27 6.13 15.30
C GLY A 179 -3.70 5.68 16.65
N GLY A 180 -4.43 5.89 17.75
CA GLY A 180 -3.96 5.50 19.09
C GLY A 180 -4.05 4.00 19.41
N ARG A 181 -4.57 3.16 18.49
CA ARG A 181 -4.86 1.75 18.78
C ARG A 181 -3.66 0.81 18.64
N PHE A 182 -2.72 1.10 17.74
CA PHE A 182 -1.66 0.16 17.33
C PHE A 182 -0.31 0.85 17.41
N SER A 183 0.75 0.08 17.71
CA SER A 183 2.12 0.59 17.91
C SER A 183 2.14 1.80 18.84
N LYS A 184 1.36 1.74 19.93
CA LYS A 184 1.04 2.87 20.80
C LYS A 184 2.30 3.48 21.41
N THR A 185 3.19 2.64 21.94
CA THR A 185 4.44 3.08 22.57
C THR A 185 5.35 3.83 21.60
N ILE A 186 5.59 3.27 20.41
CA ILE A 186 6.41 3.88 19.35
C ILE A 186 5.79 5.21 18.91
N ARG A 187 4.48 5.25 18.64
CA ARG A 187 3.79 6.46 18.17
C ARG A 187 3.71 7.54 19.22
N GLU A 188 3.42 7.20 20.46
CA GLU A 188 3.38 8.17 21.56
C GLU A 188 4.77 8.75 21.84
N ARG A 189 5.82 7.91 21.83
CA ARG A 189 7.20 8.37 21.94
C ARG A 189 7.56 9.36 20.84
N ALA A 190 7.35 8.99 19.57
CA ALA A 190 7.65 9.86 18.43
C ALA A 190 6.87 11.19 18.49
N VAL A 191 5.56 11.12 18.76
CA VAL A 191 4.72 12.32 18.90
C VAL A 191 5.17 13.17 20.08
N GLY A 192 5.58 12.57 21.20
CA GLY A 192 6.13 13.28 22.35
C GLY A 192 7.41 14.02 22.00
N ILE A 193 8.37 13.36 21.34
CA ILE A 193 9.62 13.96 20.86
C ILE A 193 9.33 15.15 19.92
N LEU A 194 8.53 14.91 18.87
CA LEU A 194 8.24 15.91 17.85
C LEU A 194 7.42 17.11 18.38
N SER A 195 6.55 16.89 19.37
CA SER A 195 5.72 17.94 19.96
C SER A 195 6.42 18.75 21.05
N SER A 196 7.49 18.21 21.67
CA SER A 196 8.18 18.85 22.80
C SER A 196 9.43 19.64 22.40
N GLN A 197 10.02 19.31 21.26
CA GLN A 197 11.13 20.09 20.69
C GLN A 197 10.67 21.48 20.20
N ALA A 198 11.59 22.44 20.13
CA ALA A 198 11.33 23.84 19.75
C ALA A 198 11.96 24.28 18.41
N LYS A 199 12.64 23.37 17.70
CA LYS A 199 13.37 23.66 16.46
C LYS A 199 12.43 23.93 15.28
N PHE A 200 11.29 23.25 15.22
CA PHE A 200 10.27 23.46 14.18
C PHE A 200 8.85 23.15 14.66
N PRO A 201 7.80 23.74 14.06
CA PRO A 201 6.42 23.33 14.29
C PRO A 201 6.11 21.92 13.76
N TYR A 202 5.56 21.07 14.63
CA TYR A 202 5.03 19.77 14.25
C TYR A 202 3.50 19.80 14.14
N HIS A 203 2.96 19.38 12.99
CA HIS A 203 1.53 19.28 12.75
C HIS A 203 1.04 17.82 12.80
N GLY A 204 0.13 17.52 13.71
CA GLY A 204 -0.54 16.22 13.74
C GLY A 204 -0.66 15.62 15.14
N GLY A 205 -0.20 14.37 15.31
CA GLY A 205 -0.26 13.62 16.57
C GLY A 205 -1.19 12.40 16.53
N ILE A 206 -1.64 11.96 17.71
CA ILE A 206 -2.52 10.78 17.89
C ILE A 206 -3.99 11.16 17.59
N ARG A 207 -4.26 11.53 16.34
CA ARG A 207 -5.60 11.86 15.86
C ARG A 207 -5.72 11.60 14.37
N ARG A 208 -6.85 11.03 13.96
CA ARG A 208 -7.19 10.82 12.55
C ARG A 208 -8.03 11.98 12.01
N VAL A 209 -7.82 12.31 10.75
CA VAL A 209 -8.67 13.18 9.93
C VAL A 209 -9.31 12.37 8.80
N SER A 210 -10.20 12.99 8.02
CA SER A 210 -10.73 12.34 6.82
C SER A 210 -9.60 12.01 5.84
N TYR A 211 -9.75 10.93 5.07
CA TYR A 211 -8.73 10.50 4.11
C TYR A 211 -8.35 11.58 3.09
N LYS A 212 -9.35 12.34 2.61
CA LYS A 212 -9.10 13.49 1.75
C LYS A 212 -8.23 14.53 2.47
N ASN A 213 -8.57 14.92 3.69
CA ASN A 213 -7.79 15.92 4.42
C ASN A 213 -6.36 15.44 4.66
N SER A 214 -6.13 14.17 5.01
CA SER A 214 -4.78 13.66 5.21
C SER A 214 -3.92 13.74 3.95
N LEU A 215 -4.47 13.48 2.77
CA LEU A 215 -3.73 13.63 1.50
C LEU A 215 -3.37 15.10 1.22
N PHE A 216 -4.27 16.05 1.52
CA PHE A 216 -4.02 17.47 1.30
C PHE A 216 -3.08 18.07 2.35
N GLU A 217 -3.12 17.60 3.60
CA GLU A 217 -2.13 17.95 4.63
C GLU A 217 -0.74 17.43 4.23
N THR A 218 -0.65 16.17 3.77
CA THR A 218 0.60 15.58 3.23
C THR A 218 1.19 16.45 2.13
N ALA A 219 0.38 16.85 1.14
CA ALA A 219 0.84 17.68 0.03
C ALA A 219 1.30 19.10 0.42
N ARG A 220 0.98 19.54 1.63
CA ARG A 220 1.34 20.85 2.19
C ARG A 220 2.38 20.77 3.29
N SER A 221 3.01 19.61 3.47
CA SER A 221 4.04 19.38 4.47
C SER A 221 5.41 19.28 3.80
N LYS A 222 6.44 19.87 4.39
CA LYS A 222 7.82 19.67 3.92
C LYS A 222 8.27 18.24 4.21
N VAL A 223 8.18 17.84 5.48
CA VAL A 223 8.56 16.50 5.95
C VAL A 223 7.34 15.76 6.48
N CYS A 224 7.17 14.50 6.08
CA CYS A 224 6.13 13.60 6.55
C CYS A 224 6.74 12.47 7.39
N ILE A 225 6.13 12.17 8.54
CA ILE A 225 6.61 11.17 9.49
C ILE A 225 5.87 9.86 9.27
N ASP A 226 6.61 8.80 8.95
CA ASP A 226 6.07 7.45 8.91
C ASP A 226 6.46 6.62 10.14
N LEU A 227 5.45 5.98 10.74
CA LEU A 227 5.58 5.13 11.91
C LEU A 227 4.74 3.86 11.70
N PRO A 228 5.17 2.72 12.26
CA PRO A 228 4.56 1.43 12.02
C PRO A 228 3.07 1.38 12.36
N GLY A 229 2.38 0.51 11.64
CA GLY A 229 0.96 0.18 11.69
C GLY A 229 0.61 -0.79 12.82
N VAL A 230 -0.29 -1.72 12.48
CA VAL A 230 -0.31 -3.05 13.10
C VAL A 230 0.95 -3.80 12.64
N GLY A 231 1.24 -3.75 11.33
CA GLY A 231 2.46 -4.27 10.73
C GLY A 231 3.56 -3.21 10.52
N PRO A 232 4.75 -3.63 10.05
CA PRO A 232 5.87 -2.73 9.80
C PRO A 232 5.56 -1.65 8.77
N LEU A 233 4.99 -2.02 7.61
CA LEU A 233 4.52 -1.07 6.61
C LEU A 233 3.10 -0.62 6.94
N CYS A 234 2.75 0.60 6.52
CA CYS A 234 1.39 1.09 6.68
C CYS A 234 0.87 1.80 5.43
N PHE A 235 -0.45 1.90 5.30
CA PHE A 235 -1.07 2.53 4.13
C PHE A 235 -0.66 4.00 3.96
N ARG A 236 -0.31 4.67 5.07
CA ARG A 236 0.13 6.06 5.08
C ARG A 236 1.42 6.24 4.30
N LEU A 237 2.36 5.30 4.42
CA LEU A 237 3.59 5.30 3.64
C LEU A 237 3.27 5.31 2.14
N ILE A 238 2.35 4.45 1.70
CA ILE A 238 1.96 4.37 0.29
C ILE A 238 1.32 5.67 -0.18
N ASP A 239 0.48 6.29 0.65
CA ASP A 239 -0.08 7.61 0.36
C ASP A 239 1.01 8.69 0.27
N TYR A 240 2.03 8.66 1.15
CA TYR A 240 3.17 9.58 1.13
C TYR A 240 4.01 9.43 -0.14
N LEU A 241 4.35 8.20 -0.52
CA LEU A 241 5.07 7.91 -1.76
C LEU A 241 4.25 8.38 -2.97
N ALA A 242 2.95 8.13 -2.99
CA ALA A 242 2.06 8.53 -4.08
C ALA A 242 1.93 10.05 -4.23
N VAL A 243 1.83 10.80 -3.12
CA VAL A 243 1.83 12.27 -3.14
C VAL A 243 3.20 12.81 -3.57
N GLY A 244 4.28 12.06 -3.28
CA GLY A 244 5.66 12.47 -3.47
C GLY A 244 6.17 13.28 -2.27
N ALA A 245 5.87 12.87 -1.04
CA ALA A 245 6.38 13.54 0.15
C ALA A 245 7.85 13.20 0.43
N CYS A 246 8.58 14.08 1.12
CA CYS A 246 9.83 13.69 1.77
C CYS A 246 9.48 13.00 3.08
N VAL A 247 9.89 11.74 3.24
CA VAL A 247 9.45 10.89 4.36
C VAL A 247 10.63 10.57 5.27
N VAL A 248 10.50 10.93 6.55
CA VAL A 248 11.35 10.42 7.64
C VAL A 248 10.56 9.31 8.33
N ALA A 249 11.08 8.10 8.29
CA ALA A 249 10.40 6.89 8.71
C ALA A 249 11.14 6.17 9.83
N TYR A 250 10.37 5.52 10.70
CA TYR A 250 10.90 4.45 11.54
C TYR A 250 11.38 3.28 10.67
N PRO A 251 12.46 2.57 11.02
CA PRO A 251 12.95 1.42 10.24
C PRO A 251 11.86 0.36 9.99
N HIS A 252 11.77 -0.13 8.76
CA HIS A 252 10.82 -1.17 8.39
C HIS A 252 11.46 -2.55 8.42
N HIS A 253 10.80 -3.51 9.07
CA HIS A 253 11.18 -4.93 9.02
C HIS A 253 10.43 -5.71 7.92
N ALA A 254 9.73 -5.00 7.03
CA ALA A 254 9.11 -5.55 5.84
C ALA A 254 9.50 -4.76 4.60
N GLN A 255 9.44 -5.41 3.43
CA GLN A 255 9.81 -4.83 2.15
C GLN A 255 8.67 -4.87 1.12
N LEU A 256 8.73 -3.92 0.20
CA LEU A 256 7.89 -3.81 -0.99
C LEU A 256 8.49 -4.65 -2.15
N PRO A 257 7.77 -4.86 -3.28
CA PRO A 257 8.23 -5.64 -4.44
C PRO A 257 9.60 -5.24 -4.94
N VAL A 258 9.87 -3.94 -4.93
CA VAL A 258 11.20 -3.36 -5.11
C VAL A 258 11.56 -2.68 -3.79
N PRO A 259 12.64 -3.03 -3.09
CA PRO A 259 12.99 -2.38 -1.84
C PRO A 259 13.18 -0.85 -1.99
N LEU A 260 12.77 -0.08 -0.98
CA LEU A 260 13.09 1.35 -0.90
C LEU A 260 14.57 1.52 -0.56
N THR A 261 15.23 2.54 -1.12
CA THR A 261 16.63 2.84 -0.81
C THR A 261 16.71 4.03 0.16
N ALA A 262 17.40 3.83 1.28
CA ALA A 262 17.65 4.88 2.27
C ALA A 262 18.41 6.07 1.65
N GLY A 263 17.98 7.29 1.95
CA GLY A 263 18.54 8.54 1.40
C GLY A 263 18.15 8.81 -0.06
N LYS A 264 17.35 7.94 -0.69
CA LYS A 264 16.87 8.12 -2.07
C LYS A 264 15.37 8.33 -2.10
N GLU A 265 14.57 7.30 -1.83
CA GLU A 265 13.10 7.43 -1.80
C GLU A 265 12.56 7.73 -0.40
N ILE A 266 13.35 7.45 0.64
CA ILE A 266 12.94 7.51 2.05
C ILE A 266 14.16 7.73 2.95
N ILE A 267 13.93 8.31 4.13
CA ILE A 267 14.95 8.54 5.15
C ILE A 267 14.52 7.74 6.37
N TYR A 268 15.45 6.99 6.94
CA TYR A 268 15.19 6.24 8.17
C TYR A 268 15.85 6.95 9.35
N CYS A 269 15.09 7.17 10.42
CA CYS A 269 15.66 7.49 11.72
C CYS A 269 16.15 6.22 12.42
N GLN A 270 16.93 6.38 13.48
CA GLN A 270 17.33 5.29 14.36
C GLN A 270 16.12 4.65 15.05
N GLU A 271 16.23 3.37 15.44
CA GLU A 271 15.15 2.65 16.13
C GLU A 271 14.79 3.25 17.50
N ASP A 272 15.73 3.97 18.13
CA ASP A 272 15.48 4.73 19.36
C ASP A 272 15.02 6.18 19.09
N MET A 273 14.90 6.57 17.83
CA MET A 273 14.49 7.91 17.37
C MET A 273 15.40 9.04 17.84
N SER A 274 16.65 8.76 18.22
CA SER A 274 17.57 9.76 18.76
C SER A 274 17.86 10.89 17.76
N ASP A 275 17.84 10.58 16.47
CA ASP A 275 18.12 11.50 15.36
C ASP A 275 16.84 12.01 14.66
N LEU A 276 15.65 11.63 15.14
CA LEU A 276 14.38 11.96 14.47
C LEU A 276 14.19 13.47 14.29
N VAL A 277 14.51 14.26 15.32
CA VAL A 277 14.38 15.72 15.29
C VAL A 277 15.40 16.33 14.33
N ASP A 278 16.65 15.88 14.40
CA ASP A 278 17.75 16.42 13.60
C ASP A 278 17.55 16.13 12.12
N LEU A 279 17.08 14.92 11.77
CA LEU A 279 16.71 14.58 10.39
C LEU A 279 15.57 15.46 9.87
N CYS A 280 14.53 15.69 10.69
CA CYS A 280 13.42 16.56 10.28
C CYS A 280 13.90 17.99 10.06
N GLU A 281 14.63 18.57 11.02
CA GLU A 281 15.21 19.91 10.94
C GLU A 281 16.07 20.06 9.69
N TYR A 282 16.94 19.09 9.43
CA TYR A 282 17.78 19.08 8.24
C TYR A 282 16.94 19.21 6.96
N TYR A 283 16.01 18.30 6.70
CA TYR A 283 15.22 18.33 5.46
C TYR A 283 14.18 19.47 5.39
N ILE A 284 13.82 20.08 6.52
CA ILE A 284 13.02 21.32 6.55
C ILE A 284 13.82 22.50 5.95
N HIS A 285 15.15 22.51 6.13
CA HIS A 285 16.04 23.59 5.69
C HIS A 285 16.85 23.28 4.42
N HIS A 286 16.88 22.02 3.96
CA HIS A 286 17.59 21.59 2.75
C HIS A 286 16.60 21.31 1.60
N ASP A 287 16.12 22.39 0.98
CA ASP A 287 15.05 22.34 -0.03
C ASP A 287 15.37 21.43 -1.22
N GLU A 288 16.55 21.54 -1.81
CA GLU A 288 16.91 20.76 -3.00
C GLU A 288 16.94 19.26 -2.71
N GLU A 289 17.55 18.87 -1.59
CA GLU A 289 17.67 17.47 -1.18
C GLU A 289 16.32 16.88 -0.79
N ARG A 290 15.50 17.64 -0.04
CA ARG A 290 14.13 17.26 0.28
C ARG A 290 13.32 17.02 -0.98
N GLU A 291 13.41 17.91 -1.97
CA GLU A 291 12.64 17.79 -3.20
C GLU A 291 13.16 16.65 -4.11
N LYS A 292 14.46 16.34 -4.07
CA LYS A 292 15.03 15.16 -4.74
C LYS A 292 14.44 13.87 -4.19
N ILE A 293 14.37 13.73 -2.86
CA ILE A 293 13.76 12.57 -2.19
C ILE A 293 12.27 12.48 -2.52
N ALA A 294 11.54 13.59 -2.41
CA ALA A 294 10.12 13.68 -2.71
C ALA A 294 9.79 13.23 -4.14
N LEU A 295 10.60 13.66 -5.11
CA LEU A 295 10.47 13.25 -6.51
C LEU A 295 10.78 11.76 -6.69
N ALA A 296 11.84 11.26 -6.04
CA ALA A 296 12.19 9.84 -6.09
C ALA A 296 11.07 8.96 -5.49
N ALA A 297 10.50 9.35 -4.35
CA ALA A 297 9.35 8.70 -3.72
C ALA A 297 8.14 8.63 -4.66
N ARG A 298 7.82 9.74 -5.34
CA ARG A 298 6.76 9.80 -6.35
C ARG A 298 7.02 8.85 -7.51
N ASN A 299 8.23 8.90 -8.06
CA ASN A 299 8.62 8.07 -9.20
C ASN A 299 8.60 6.59 -8.85
N TYR A 300 9.02 6.24 -7.63
CA TYR A 300 8.93 4.90 -7.09
C TYR A 300 7.48 4.41 -7.06
N PHE A 301 6.54 5.21 -6.51
CA PHE A 301 5.13 4.85 -6.53
C PHE A 301 4.62 4.64 -7.97
N ASP A 302 4.89 5.58 -8.87
CA ASP A 302 4.41 5.53 -10.26
C ASP A 302 4.97 4.34 -11.06
N SER A 303 6.13 3.81 -10.64
CA SER A 303 6.85 2.73 -11.32
C SER A 303 6.56 1.36 -10.73
N HIS A 304 6.24 1.27 -9.44
CA HIS A 304 6.15 -0.01 -8.73
C HIS A 304 4.83 -0.25 -7.99
N LEU A 305 4.18 0.80 -7.48
CA LEU A 305 3.02 0.66 -6.58
C LEU A 305 1.69 1.14 -7.16
N ALA A 306 1.72 1.92 -8.24
CA ALA A 306 0.52 2.28 -8.97
C ALA A 306 -0.20 1.00 -9.46
N ARG A 307 -1.53 1.03 -9.49
CA ARG A 307 -2.36 -0.15 -9.82
C ARG A 307 -1.89 -0.94 -11.04
N PRO A 308 -1.71 -0.33 -12.24
CA PRO A 308 -1.26 -1.09 -13.40
C PRO A 308 0.11 -1.75 -13.19
N LYS A 309 0.99 -1.11 -12.41
CA LYS A 309 2.32 -1.62 -12.09
C LYS A 309 2.27 -2.80 -11.11
N LEU A 310 1.44 -2.73 -10.08
CA LEU A 310 1.21 -3.89 -9.20
C LEU A 310 0.56 -5.05 -9.96
N SER A 311 -0.45 -4.79 -10.79
CA SER A 311 -1.05 -5.82 -11.65
C SER A 311 0.00 -6.49 -12.54
N SER A 312 0.85 -5.68 -13.20
CA SER A 312 1.98 -6.17 -14.01
C SER A 312 2.93 -7.03 -13.19
N TYR A 313 3.32 -6.56 -12.00
CA TYR A 313 4.21 -7.28 -11.10
C TYR A 313 3.64 -8.64 -10.71
N TYR A 314 2.36 -8.71 -10.30
CA TYR A 314 1.72 -9.97 -9.91
C TYR A 314 1.70 -10.96 -11.05
N ILE A 315 1.20 -10.55 -12.23
CA ILE A 315 1.09 -11.47 -13.36
C ILE A 315 2.47 -11.90 -13.87
N ASN A 316 3.43 -10.98 -14.00
CA ASN A 316 4.77 -11.35 -14.44
C ASN A 316 5.48 -12.28 -13.46
N THR A 317 5.26 -12.11 -12.15
CA THR A 317 5.80 -13.02 -11.14
C THR A 317 5.14 -14.40 -11.24
N ILE A 318 3.83 -14.47 -11.46
CA ILE A 318 3.14 -15.75 -11.68
C ILE A 318 3.70 -16.44 -12.92
N LEU A 319 3.83 -15.71 -14.03
CA LEU A 319 4.39 -16.25 -15.27
C LEU A 319 5.85 -16.71 -15.12
N SER A 320 6.70 -15.99 -14.38
CA SER A 320 8.08 -16.43 -14.17
C SER A 320 8.17 -17.75 -13.42
N PHE A 321 7.27 -18.00 -12.46
CA PHE A 321 7.20 -19.28 -11.76
C PHE A 321 6.63 -20.41 -12.64
N ILE A 322 5.74 -20.09 -13.58
CA ILE A 322 5.20 -21.07 -14.54
C ILE A 322 6.29 -21.55 -15.51
N HIS A 323 7.18 -20.65 -15.95
CA HIS A 323 8.22 -20.94 -16.93
C HIS A 323 9.58 -21.36 -16.33
N SER A 324 9.74 -21.32 -15.00
CA SER A 324 10.93 -21.82 -14.28
C SER A 324 10.85 -23.31 -14.01
#